data_AF-A0A4Q3FS80-F1
#
_entry.id   AF-A0A4Q3FS80-F1
#
_cell.length_a   1.000
_cell.length_b   1.000
_cell.length_c   1.000
_cell.angle_alpha   90.00
_cell.angle_beta   90.00
_cell.angle_gamma   90.00
#
_symmetry.space_group_name_H-M   'P 1'
#
loop_
_entity.id
_entity.type
_entity.pdbx_description
1 polymer ?
#
loop_
_entity_poly.entity_id
_entity_poly.type
_entity_poly.pdbx_seq_one_letter_code
_entity_poly.pdbx_strand_id
1 'polypeptide(L)'
;MKFKISFLILFLSALFSVVYADADFAVNGKVTDAQTKEPLIGAVISIPQIKVTATTNVNGEFSLNNLPKRGRFLVQVAYIGYKTLTQTIDFAISAPLEFALQPSVIEGREVVIVGTAVSSNNKQNSTSVSTLTREQLTAPANNLIDAIAKQVP
;
A
#
# COMPACT_ATOMS: atom_id res chain seq x y z
N MET A 1 -21.85 59.52 -3.05
CA MET A 1 -20.63 58.67 -2.91
C MET A 1 -20.87 57.33 -2.23
N LYS A 2 -21.79 57.20 -1.25
CA LYS A 2 -22.03 55.95 -0.49
C LYS A 2 -22.49 54.75 -1.35
N PHE A 3 -23.33 54.98 -2.36
CA PHE A 3 -23.77 53.93 -3.31
C PHE A 3 -22.65 53.40 -4.22
N LYS A 4 -21.66 54.24 -4.57
CA LYS A 4 -20.50 53.83 -5.37
C LYS A 4 -19.54 52.94 -4.57
N ILE A 5 -19.36 53.24 -3.28
CA ILE A 5 -18.58 52.40 -2.35
C ILE A 5 -19.27 51.04 -2.13
N SER A 6 -20.59 51.01 -1.97
CA SER A 6 -21.33 49.75 -1.81
C SER A 6 -21.24 48.86 -3.04
N PHE A 7 -21.26 49.46 -4.24
CA PHE A 7 -21.11 48.73 -5.50
C PHE A 7 -19.66 48.24 -5.70
N LEU A 8 -18.67 49.02 -5.25
CA LEU A 8 -17.26 48.63 -5.28
C LEU A 8 -16.95 47.46 -4.32
N ILE A 9 -17.58 47.43 -3.15
CA ILE A 9 -17.45 46.32 -2.18
C ILE A 9 -18.10 45.03 -2.71
N LEU A 10 -19.25 45.15 -3.38
CA LEU A 10 -19.92 44.00 -4.02
C LEU A 10 -19.04 43.41 -5.14
N PHE A 11 -18.45 44.29 -5.97
CA PHE A 11 -17.55 43.90 -7.06
C PHE A 11 -16.24 43.28 -6.54
N LEU A 12 -15.72 43.76 -5.41
CA LEU A 12 -14.50 43.22 -4.80
C LEU A 12 -14.73 41.85 -4.12
N SER A 13 -15.93 41.58 -3.60
CA SER A 13 -16.27 40.27 -3.03
C SER A 13 -16.42 39.17 -4.09
N ALA A 14 -16.85 39.53 -5.31
CA ALA A 14 -17.01 38.59 -6.42
C ALA A 14 -15.66 38.08 -6.98
N LEU A 15 -14.56 38.77 -6.70
CA LEU A 15 -13.21 38.39 -7.13
C LEU A 15 -12.53 37.39 -6.17
N PHE A 16 -13.12 37.12 -4.99
CA PHE A 16 -12.52 36.26 -3.96
C PHE A 16 -13.02 34.81 -3.95
N SER A 17 -13.88 34.42 -4.90
CA SER A 17 -14.26 33.02 -5.09
C SER A 17 -13.13 32.24 -5.75
N VAL A 18 -12.05 32.01 -5.00
CA VAL A 18 -11.05 31.00 -5.33
C VAL A 18 -11.68 29.65 -4.98
N VAL A 19 -12.21 28.97 -6.01
CA VAL A 19 -12.57 27.56 -5.91
C VAL A 19 -11.26 26.78 -5.73
N TYR A 20 -10.97 26.37 -4.50
CA TYR A 20 -9.96 25.36 -4.24
C TYR A 20 -10.55 24.02 -4.70
N ALA A 21 -10.31 23.69 -5.98
CA ALA A 21 -10.48 22.33 -6.45
C ALA A 21 -9.30 21.53 -5.88
N ASP A 22 -9.48 20.95 -4.69
CA ASP A 22 -8.66 19.84 -4.23
C ASP A 22 -8.79 18.75 -5.29
N ALA A 23 -7.82 18.71 -6.20
CA ALA A 23 -7.84 17.81 -7.33
C ALA A 23 -7.66 16.38 -6.83
N ASP A 24 -8.78 15.74 -6.52
CA ASP A 24 -8.90 14.31 -6.31
C ASP A 24 -8.29 13.60 -7.50
N PHE A 25 -7.13 12.97 -7.28
CA PHE A 25 -6.54 12.11 -8.30
C PHE A 25 -7.38 10.84 -8.36
N ALA A 26 -7.99 10.60 -9.52
CA ALA A 26 -8.73 9.39 -9.79
C ALA A 26 -7.86 8.46 -10.63
N VAL A 27 -7.86 7.19 -10.27
CA VAL A 27 -7.14 6.14 -10.99
C VAL A 27 -8.14 5.10 -11.46
N ASN A 28 -8.15 4.89 -12.76
CA ASN A 28 -9.01 3.92 -13.41
C ASN A 28 -8.22 2.67 -13.79
N GLY A 29 -8.89 1.54 -13.74
CA GLY A 29 -8.31 0.28 -14.15
C GLY A 29 -9.35 -0.81 -14.35
N LYS A 30 -8.86 -1.99 -14.72
CA LYS A 30 -9.68 -3.17 -14.97
C LYS A 30 -9.12 -4.39 -14.27
N VAL A 31 -10.01 -5.26 -13.82
CA VAL A 31 -9.71 -6.55 -13.22
C VAL A 31 -10.28 -7.66 -14.10
N THR A 32 -9.43 -8.61 -14.47
CA THR A 32 -9.79 -9.75 -15.32
C THR A 32 -9.30 -11.06 -14.72
N ASP A 33 -9.89 -12.15 -15.18
CA ASP A 33 -9.41 -13.51 -14.93
C ASP A 33 -8.15 -13.79 -15.79
N ALA A 34 -7.08 -14.31 -15.18
CA ALA A 34 -5.84 -14.60 -15.89
C ALA A 34 -5.94 -15.78 -16.88
N GLN A 35 -6.87 -16.72 -16.65
CA GLN A 35 -7.10 -17.90 -17.49
C GLN A 35 -8.12 -17.62 -18.59
N THR A 36 -9.29 -17.07 -18.24
CA THR A 36 -10.39 -16.88 -19.20
C THR A 36 -10.39 -15.48 -19.84
N LYS A 37 -9.64 -14.52 -19.29
CA LYS A 37 -9.67 -13.09 -19.64
C LYS A 37 -11.03 -12.43 -19.44
N GLU A 38 -11.95 -13.08 -18.72
CA GLU A 38 -13.26 -12.53 -18.42
C GLU A 38 -13.14 -11.40 -17.37
N PRO A 39 -13.98 -10.36 -17.46
CA PRO A 39 -14.01 -9.31 -16.45
C PRO A 39 -14.53 -9.85 -15.11
N LEU A 40 -13.83 -9.50 -14.02
CA LEU A 40 -14.25 -9.91 -12.67
C LEU A 40 -15.11 -8.82 -12.03
N ILE A 41 -16.39 -9.11 -11.87
CA ILE A 41 -17.40 -8.21 -11.29
C ILE A 41 -17.43 -8.39 -9.77
N GLY A 42 -17.36 -7.30 -9.01
CA GLY A 42 -17.38 -7.38 -7.55
C GLY A 42 -16.02 -7.73 -6.91
N ALA A 43 -14.92 -7.64 -7.65
CA ALA A 43 -13.58 -7.69 -7.07
C ALA A 43 -13.35 -6.46 -6.20
N VAL A 44 -12.77 -6.67 -5.02
CA VAL A 44 -12.49 -5.61 -4.04
C VAL A 44 -11.03 -5.19 -4.19
N ILE A 45 -10.82 -3.93 -4.51
CA ILE A 45 -9.51 -3.28 -4.53
C ILE A 45 -9.37 -2.49 -3.24
N SER A 46 -8.26 -2.66 -2.54
CA SER A 46 -7.98 -1.97 -1.28
C SER A 46 -6.55 -1.45 -1.24
N ILE A 47 -6.38 -0.27 -0.64
CA ILE A 47 -5.07 0.34 -0.40
C ILE A 47 -4.92 0.53 1.11
N PRO A 48 -4.31 -0.43 1.83
CA PRO A 48 -4.29 -0.44 3.29
C PRO A 48 -3.69 0.83 3.91
N GLN A 49 -2.70 1.44 3.24
CA GLN A 49 -1.98 2.61 3.73
C GLN A 49 -2.85 3.86 3.88
N ILE A 50 -3.80 4.05 2.96
CA ILE A 50 -4.71 5.21 2.93
C ILE A 50 -6.16 4.84 3.25
N LYS A 51 -6.42 3.55 3.53
CA LYS A 51 -7.75 2.99 3.83
C LYS A 51 -8.79 3.27 2.74
N VAL A 52 -8.35 3.42 1.49
CA VAL A 52 -9.24 3.58 0.32
C VAL A 52 -9.57 2.20 -0.24
N THR A 53 -10.84 2.00 -0.56
CA THR A 53 -11.35 0.76 -1.17
C THR A 53 -12.25 1.09 -2.35
N ALA A 54 -12.17 0.30 -3.41
CA ALA A 54 -13.07 0.35 -4.56
C ALA A 54 -13.53 -1.07 -4.92
N THR A 55 -14.65 -1.16 -5.62
CA THR A 55 -15.18 -2.44 -6.12
C THR A 55 -15.33 -2.35 -7.64
N THR A 56 -15.11 -3.45 -8.35
CA THR A 56 -15.27 -3.48 -9.81
C THR A 56 -16.73 -3.54 -10.24
N ASN A 57 -17.02 -2.91 -11.38
CA ASN A 57 -18.33 -2.92 -12.03
C ASN A 57 -18.56 -4.17 -12.90
N VAL A 58 -19.68 -4.22 -13.62
CA VAL A 58 -20.06 -5.33 -14.52
C VAL A 58 -19.07 -5.60 -15.66
N ASN A 59 -18.25 -4.61 -16.02
CA ASN A 59 -17.21 -4.72 -17.03
C ASN A 59 -15.84 -5.04 -16.40
N GLY A 60 -15.77 -5.27 -15.08
CA GLY A 60 -14.53 -5.48 -14.34
C GLY A 60 -13.73 -4.20 -14.11
N GLU A 61 -14.28 -3.02 -14.40
CA GLU A 61 -13.59 -1.74 -14.26
C GLU A 61 -13.77 -1.19 -12.84
N PHE A 62 -12.75 -0.50 -12.33
CA PHE A 62 -12.81 0.20 -11.06
C PHE A 62 -12.30 1.64 -11.20
N SER A 63 -12.74 2.49 -10.28
CA SER A 63 -12.24 3.85 -10.10
C SER A 63 -11.88 4.03 -8.63
N LEU A 64 -10.62 4.35 -8.35
CA LEU A 64 -10.15 4.75 -7.03
C LEU A 64 -10.06 6.28 -7.01
N ASN A 65 -10.85 6.90 -6.15
CA ASN A 65 -10.87 8.36 -5.96
C ASN A 65 -10.10 8.74 -4.69
N ASN A 66 -9.80 10.04 -4.54
CA ASN A 66 -9.10 10.58 -3.37
C ASN A 66 -7.69 10.00 -3.16
N LEU A 67 -6.98 9.73 -4.27
CA LEU A 67 -5.60 9.25 -4.20
C LEU A 67 -4.61 10.42 -4.14
N PRO A 68 -3.48 10.26 -3.44
CA PRO A 68 -2.38 11.21 -3.52
C PRO A 68 -1.72 11.17 -4.91
N LYS A 69 -1.48 12.35 -5.49
CA LYS A 69 -0.94 12.54 -6.86
C LYS A 69 0.44 11.92 -7.10
N ARG A 70 1.18 11.56 -6.05
CA ARG A 70 2.54 11.01 -6.13
C ARG A 70 2.76 10.02 -5.00
N GLY A 71 3.46 8.93 -5.31
CA GLY A 71 3.89 7.95 -4.32
C GLY A 71 3.64 6.53 -4.77
N ARG A 72 4.36 5.61 -4.14
CA ARG A 72 4.22 4.17 -4.31
C ARG A 72 3.30 3.63 -3.24
N PHE A 73 2.20 3.01 -3.65
CA PHE A 73 1.20 2.46 -2.74
C PHE A 73 1.04 0.97 -2.95
N LEU A 74 0.81 0.26 -1.85
CA LEU A 74 0.47 -1.16 -1.89
C LEU A 74 -1.02 -1.31 -2.22
N VAL A 75 -1.32 -1.87 -3.38
CA VAL A 75 -2.67 -2.19 -3.82
C VAL A 75 -2.90 -3.68 -3.65
N GLN A 76 -4.00 -4.02 -2.99
CA GLN A 76 -4.45 -5.38 -2.75
C GLN A 76 -5.79 -5.61 -3.45
N VAL A 77 -5.85 -6.59 -4.33
CA VAL A 77 -7.06 -6.98 -5.05
C VAL A 77 -7.49 -8.38 -4.60
N ALA A 78 -8.71 -8.49 -4.10
CA ALA A 78 -9.29 -9.72 -3.60
C ALA A 78 -10.64 -9.99 -4.27
N TYR A 79 -10.89 -11.25 -4.62
CA TYR A 79 -12.16 -11.69 -5.15
C TYR A 79 -12.45 -13.12 -4.69
N ILE A 80 -13.72 -13.46 -4.49
CA ILE A 80 -14.12 -14.73 -3.90
C ILE A 80 -13.79 -15.86 -4.88
N GLY A 81 -13.05 -16.87 -4.41
CA GLY A 81 -12.58 -17.98 -5.26
C GLY A 81 -11.28 -17.70 -6.01
N TYR A 82 -10.63 -16.56 -5.78
CA TYR A 82 -9.39 -16.15 -6.47
C TYR A 82 -8.26 -15.88 -5.48
N LYS A 83 -7.02 -16.00 -5.96
CA LYS A 83 -5.83 -15.64 -5.19
C LYS A 83 -5.79 -14.13 -5.03
N THR A 84 -5.62 -13.67 -3.79
CA THR A 84 -5.43 -12.24 -3.52
C THR A 84 -4.11 -11.77 -4.13
N LEU A 85 -4.18 -10.77 -5.00
CA LEU A 85 -3.02 -10.15 -5.62
C LEU A 85 -2.62 -8.92 -4.81
N THR A 86 -1.34 -8.80 -4.47
CA THR A 86 -0.81 -7.61 -3.79
C THR A 86 0.37 -7.07 -4.59
N GLN A 87 0.29 -5.82 -5.03
CA GLN A 87 1.30 -5.19 -5.87
C GLN A 87 1.55 -3.75 -5.43
N THR A 88 2.81 -3.31 -5.48
CA THR A 88 3.15 -1.90 -5.26
C THR A 88 3.09 -1.14 -6.58
N ILE A 89 2.29 -0.07 -6.65
CA ILE A 89 2.09 0.72 -7.85
C ILE A 89 2.43 2.18 -7.58
N ASP A 90 3.08 2.82 -8.55
CA ASP A 90 3.41 4.24 -8.51
C ASP A 90 2.33 5.04 -9.24
N PHE A 91 1.59 5.86 -8.49
CA PHE A 91 0.54 6.73 -9.05
C PHE A 91 1.09 7.94 -9.83
N ALA A 92 2.41 8.17 -9.81
CA ALA A 92 3.02 9.21 -10.65
C ALA A 92 2.90 8.91 -12.15
N ILE A 93 2.73 7.64 -12.52
CA ILE A 93 2.52 7.19 -13.90
C ILE A 93 1.01 7.08 -14.10
N SER A 94 0.44 8.04 -14.83
CA SER A 94 -0.99 8.07 -15.20
C SER A 94 -1.29 7.00 -16.27
N ALA A 95 -1.04 5.73 -15.97
CA ALA A 95 -1.39 4.60 -16.81
C ALA A 95 -2.65 3.91 -16.26
N PRO A 96 -3.52 3.36 -17.13
CA PRO A 96 -4.59 2.50 -16.68
C PRO A 96 -3.99 1.26 -16.02
N LEU A 97 -4.50 0.90 -14.84
CA LEU A 97 -4.06 -0.32 -14.15
C LEU A 97 -4.85 -1.51 -14.66
N GLU A 98 -4.15 -2.60 -14.97
CA GLU A 98 -4.77 -3.87 -15.29
C GLU A 98 -4.30 -4.93 -14.32
N PHE A 99 -5.25 -5.60 -13.66
CA PHE A 99 -4.98 -6.69 -12.74
C PHE A 99 -5.60 -7.98 -13.27
N ALA A 100 -4.77 -9.00 -13.46
CA ALA A 100 -5.22 -10.34 -13.80
C ALA A 100 -5.16 -11.23 -12.55
N LEU A 101 -6.31 -11.65 -12.02
CA LEU A 101 -6.35 -12.56 -10.87
C LEU A 101 -6.32 -14.01 -11.35
N GLN A 102 -5.60 -14.82 -10.59
CA GLN A 102 -5.57 -16.26 -10.80
C GLN A 102 -6.67 -16.93 -9.95
N PRO A 103 -7.46 -17.84 -10.53
CA PRO A 103 -8.39 -18.67 -9.76
C PRO A 103 -7.64 -19.41 -8.64
N SER A 104 -8.20 -19.39 -7.44
CA SER A 104 -7.63 -20.06 -6.27
C SER A 104 -8.03 -21.53 -6.30
N VAL A 105 -7.35 -22.35 -7.12
CA VAL A 105 -7.28 -23.79 -6.86
C VAL A 105 -6.48 -23.93 -5.57
N ILE A 106 -7.03 -24.58 -4.56
CA ILE A 106 -6.40 -24.75 -3.25
C ILE A 106 -5.07 -25.50 -3.42
N GLU A 107 -4.00 -24.76 -3.67
CA GLU A 107 -2.62 -25.19 -3.58
C GLU A 107 -1.88 -24.12 -2.78
N GLY A 108 -1.61 -24.44 -1.51
CA GLY A 108 -0.99 -23.56 -0.54
C GLY A 108 0.45 -23.18 -0.92
N ARG A 109 0.61 -22.17 -1.76
CA ARG A 109 1.90 -21.53 -2.02
C ARG A 109 1.78 -20.01 -1.93
N GLU A 110 2.20 -19.56 -0.75
CA GLU A 110 2.98 -18.35 -0.43
C GLU A 110 2.87 -17.20 -1.44
N VAL A 111 2.38 -16.06 -0.96
CA VAL A 111 2.49 -14.79 -1.68
C VAL A 111 3.96 -14.39 -1.64
N VAL A 112 4.65 -14.51 -2.78
CA VAL A 112 5.99 -13.97 -2.93
C VAL A 112 5.87 -12.45 -2.90
N ILE A 113 6.08 -11.88 -1.71
CA ILE A 113 6.37 -10.46 -1.55
C ILE A 113 7.76 -10.28 -2.15
N VAL A 114 7.85 -9.84 -3.41
CA VAL A 114 9.12 -9.32 -3.94
C VAL A 114 9.33 -7.95 -3.29
N GLY A 115 9.72 -7.99 -2.01
CA GLY A 115 10.24 -6.85 -1.31
C GLY A 115 11.62 -6.59 -1.86
N THR A 116 11.76 -5.67 -2.82
CA THR A 116 13.06 -5.06 -3.07
C THR A 116 13.41 -4.33 -1.77
N ALA A 117 14.28 -4.96 -0.97
CA ALA A 117 14.85 -4.36 0.21
C ALA A 117 15.64 -3.12 -0.21
N VAL A 118 14.97 -1.97 -0.22
CA VAL A 118 15.69 -0.71 -0.04
C VAL A 118 16.07 -0.73 1.43
N SER A 119 17.29 -1.21 1.69
CA SER A 119 17.96 -1.12 2.98
C SER A 119 17.82 0.30 3.50
N SER A 120 16.85 0.54 4.37
CA SER A 120 16.91 1.68 5.27
C SER A 120 18.04 1.34 6.23
N ASN A 121 19.19 1.94 5.95
CA ASN A 121 20.40 1.83 6.72
C ASN A 121 20.08 2.32 8.13
N ASN A 122 19.62 1.42 9.01
CA ASN A 122 19.48 1.69 10.45
C ASN A 122 20.88 1.68 11.07
N LYS A 123 21.66 2.67 10.67
CA LYS A 123 22.95 2.97 11.24
C LYS A 123 22.68 3.97 12.35
N GLN A 124 22.50 3.44 13.56
CA GLN A 124 23.11 3.91 14.82
C GLN A 124 22.24 3.49 16.01
N ASN A 125 22.39 2.23 16.42
CA ASN A 125 22.55 1.97 17.84
C ASN A 125 23.80 1.12 18.05
N SER A 126 24.81 1.73 18.69
CA SER A 126 26.17 1.24 18.85
C SER A 126 26.28 0.25 20.01
N THR A 127 25.63 -0.90 19.91
CA THR A 127 25.93 -2.02 20.81
C THR A 127 25.72 -3.33 20.09
N SER A 128 26.82 -4.04 19.89
CA SER A 128 26.87 -5.39 19.34
C SER A 128 26.00 -6.31 20.19
N VAL A 129 24.91 -6.84 19.62
CA VAL A 129 24.16 -7.92 20.27
C VAL A 129 24.55 -9.21 19.56
N SER A 130 25.32 -10.06 20.25
CA SER A 130 25.65 -11.39 19.78
C SER A 130 24.45 -12.31 20.00
N THR A 131 23.84 -12.78 18.91
CA THR A 131 22.76 -13.77 18.99
C THR A 131 23.36 -15.17 19.10
N LEU A 132 23.30 -15.77 20.29
CA LEU A 132 23.71 -17.16 20.52
C LEU A 132 22.57 -18.09 20.10
N THR A 133 22.88 -19.08 19.25
CA THR A 133 21.91 -20.06 18.78
C THR A 133 21.84 -21.27 19.73
N ARG A 134 20.71 -21.97 19.73
CA ARG A 134 20.37 -23.02 20.72
C ARG A 134 21.35 -24.19 20.74
N GLU A 135 22.19 -24.33 19.72
CA GLU A 135 23.15 -25.40 19.55
C GLU A 135 24.40 -25.21 20.44
N GLN A 136 24.61 -24.03 21.03
CA GLN A 136 25.66 -23.79 22.04
C GLN A 136 25.21 -24.08 23.48
N LEU A 137 23.93 -24.40 23.69
CA LEU A 137 23.35 -24.67 25.02
C LEU A 137 23.32 -26.17 25.39
N THR A 138 23.82 -27.06 24.53
CA THR A 138 23.91 -28.51 24.78
C THR A 138 25.28 -28.97 25.27
N ALA A 139 26.09 -28.05 25.82
CA ALA A 139 27.25 -28.44 26.61
C ALA A 139 26.77 -28.88 28.02
N PRO A 140 27.23 -30.04 28.55
CA PRO A 140 26.83 -30.49 29.87
C PRO A 140 27.48 -29.60 30.93
N ALA A 141 26.78 -28.55 31.34
CA ALA A 141 27.17 -27.68 32.43
C ALA A 141 26.25 -27.97 33.62
N ASN A 142 26.80 -28.54 34.69
CA ASN A 142 26.04 -28.92 35.88
C ASN A 142 25.53 -27.73 36.70
N ASN A 143 25.82 -26.49 36.29
CA ASN A 143 25.25 -25.26 36.84
C ASN A 143 25.30 -24.13 35.78
N LEU A 144 24.16 -23.49 35.53
CA LEU A 144 23.98 -22.42 34.53
C LEU A 144 24.78 -21.14 34.81
N ILE A 145 25.25 -20.94 36.06
CA ILE A 145 25.89 -19.68 36.49
C ILE A 145 27.36 -19.60 36.04
N ASP A 146 28.04 -20.74 35.88
CA ASP A 146 29.47 -20.80 35.53
C ASP A 146 29.73 -20.66 34.02
N ALA A 147 28.79 -21.12 33.19
CA ALA A 147 28.88 -21.02 31.73
C ALA A 147 28.80 -19.58 31.19
N ILE A 148 28.16 -18.68 31.95
CA ILE A 148 27.98 -17.28 31.57
C ILE A 148 29.20 -16.44 31.99
N ALA A 149 29.83 -16.79 33.13
CA ALA A 149 30.99 -16.07 33.65
C ALA A 149 32.25 -16.24 32.79
N LYS A 150 32.35 -17.33 32.02
CA LYS A 150 33.52 -17.64 31.18
C LYS A 150 33.48 -17.01 29.77
N GLN A 151 32.35 -16.41 29.39
CA GLN A 151 32.11 -15.88 28.05
C GLN A 151 32.04 -14.34 28.02
N VAL A 152 32.60 -13.66 29.02
CA VAL A 152 32.73 -12.20 29.05
C VAL A 152 34.17 -11.87 29.47
N PRO A 153 34.94 -11.10 28.70
CA PRO A 153 36.22 -10.57 29.16
C PRO A 153 36.04 -9.51 30.26
#